data_AF-A0A3D4ZSZ6-F1
#
_entry.id   AF-A0A3D4ZSZ6-F1
#
_cell.length_a   1.000
_cell.length_b   1.000
_cell.length_c   1.000
_cell.angle_alpha   90.00
_cell.angle_beta   90.00
_cell.angle_gamma   90.00
#
_symmetry.space_group_name_H-M   'P 1'
#
loop_
_entity.id
_entity.type
_entity.pdbx_description
1 polymer ?
#
loop_
_entity_poly.entity_id
_entity_poly.type
_entity_poly.pdbx_seq_one_letter_code
_entity_poly.pdbx_strand_id
1 'polypeptide(L)'
;MATLQMPPGVWRLGLYFIDWDWYSAPFPRAHRIELSTTDDRDACTARVTDFGGGVYKVFGVRGGRDLTIRLRKDRSAAVLISGIFLDPLRTPDLHVAGVGLDDATSRGLRELTDLWDTAGAGCLIRTRDALPPLACQLSAAALADGAAESPALQRLRLETWQHRPGANEEVKTAFDAYVNALVATTDRARAIEHLRREADAFLAAGVLAPAQRRYDAVAHLLSQEGAPGLVADAHRDIAIKFRSIHPLYAQRRVAACVEVLGSMPETTRIAYLREMARELFDRASGDWKQARGIVRVPYALAEYAYGALAEQIGYENLEPEERANLMLCCKRQTWYSLGWERLAAEQERLIASIPPEQVEGALLADLVRTYAVLAQSDPHYAEKAETQCAELRKQRPDGDWALESYFRMAQIYYNLGMWAKAREACRAVVATWPDGAEAKEAKRLLEQMQGK
;
A
#
# COMPACT_ATOMS: atom_id res chain seq x y z
N MET A 1 -22.35 9.33 18.94
CA MET A 1 -22.07 10.78 18.88
C MET A 1 -20.62 10.95 19.28
N ALA A 2 -19.86 11.76 18.56
CA ALA A 2 -18.48 12.08 18.89
C ALA A 2 -18.29 13.59 18.84
N THR A 3 -17.44 14.12 19.72
CA THR A 3 -17.07 15.54 19.73
C THR A 3 -15.56 15.63 19.48
N LEU A 4 -15.18 16.49 18.55
CA LEU A 4 -13.79 16.73 18.16
C LEU A 4 -13.42 18.17 18.52
N GLN A 5 -12.34 18.34 19.27
CA GLN A 5 -11.73 19.65 19.46
C GLN A 5 -10.95 20.00 18.19
N MET A 6 -11.46 20.94 17.41
CA MET A 6 -10.83 21.29 16.14
C MET A 6 -9.72 22.32 16.38
N PRO A 7 -8.47 22.07 15.96
CA PRO A 7 -7.40 23.05 16.10
C PRO A 7 -7.74 24.35 15.34
N PRO A 8 -7.21 25.53 15.74
CA PRO A 8 -7.40 26.76 14.99
C PRO A 8 -7.03 26.61 13.50
N GLY A 9 -7.74 27.32 12.62
CA GLY A 9 -7.52 27.30 11.18
C GLY A 9 -8.69 26.72 10.37
N VAL A 10 -8.46 26.53 9.07
CA VAL A 10 -9.44 25.93 8.15
C VAL A 10 -8.95 24.52 7.80
N TRP A 11 -9.86 23.57 7.88
CA TRP A 11 -9.53 22.15 7.75
C TRP A 11 -10.49 21.45 6.80
N ARG A 12 -9.96 20.46 6.08
CA ARG A 12 -10.72 19.47 5.34
C ARG A 12 -10.95 18.29 6.28
N LEU A 13 -12.20 18.09 6.69
CA LEU A 13 -12.63 16.92 7.45
C LEU A 13 -13.10 15.82 6.51
N GLY A 14 -12.38 14.70 6.47
CA GLY A 14 -12.78 13.49 5.77
C GLY A 14 -13.34 12.45 6.74
N LEU A 15 -14.58 12.01 6.52
CA LEU A 15 -15.18 10.88 7.24
C LEU A 15 -15.18 9.66 6.32
N TYR A 16 -14.46 8.61 6.71
CA TYR A 16 -14.34 7.37 5.94
C TYR A 16 -15.24 6.28 6.51
N PHE A 17 -15.91 5.57 5.61
CA PHE A 17 -16.82 4.48 5.91
C PHE A 17 -16.42 3.28 5.07
N ILE A 18 -16.20 2.14 5.70
CA ILE A 18 -16.08 0.84 5.02
C ILE A 18 -16.81 -0.24 5.80
N ASP A 19 -17.53 -1.10 5.10
CA ASP A 19 -18.29 -2.21 5.67
C ASP A 19 -18.17 -3.45 4.79
N TRP A 20 -17.26 -4.35 5.15
CA TRP A 20 -17.07 -5.59 4.42
C TRP A 20 -18.16 -6.62 4.74
N ASP A 21 -18.75 -6.52 5.92
CA ASP A 21 -19.59 -7.57 6.49
C ASP A 21 -21.03 -7.52 5.96
N TRP A 22 -21.55 -6.32 5.64
CA TRP A 22 -22.98 -6.13 5.30
C TRP A 22 -23.24 -5.37 4.00
N TYR A 23 -22.23 -5.05 3.20
CA TYR A 23 -22.46 -4.26 1.97
C TYR A 23 -23.29 -4.98 0.92
N SER A 24 -23.21 -6.32 0.85
CA SER A 24 -23.95 -7.17 -0.11
C SER A 24 -25.17 -7.86 0.52
N ALA A 25 -25.50 -7.53 1.77
CA ALA A 25 -26.68 -8.07 2.43
C ALA A 25 -27.98 -7.54 1.78
N PRO A 26 -29.14 -8.22 1.96
CA PRO A 26 -30.44 -7.74 1.44
C PRO A 26 -30.83 -6.33 1.89
N PHE A 27 -30.22 -5.85 2.99
CA PHE A 27 -30.40 -4.50 3.52
C PHE A 27 -29.03 -3.84 3.75
N PRO A 28 -28.39 -3.30 2.69
CA PRO A 28 -27.10 -2.62 2.81
C PRO A 28 -27.19 -1.43 3.78
N ARG A 29 -26.09 -1.17 4.50
CA ARG A 29 -26.07 -0.12 5.52
C ARG A 29 -26.25 1.26 4.91
N ALA A 30 -27.07 2.07 5.57
CA ALA A 30 -27.26 3.48 5.25
C ALA A 30 -27.20 4.33 6.53
N HIS A 31 -26.38 5.39 6.51
CA HIS A 31 -26.26 6.34 7.61
C HIS A 31 -26.50 7.77 7.16
N ARG A 32 -26.96 8.60 8.11
CA ARG A 32 -26.98 10.05 7.99
C ARG A 32 -25.97 10.66 8.94
N ILE A 33 -25.15 11.55 8.41
CA ILE A 33 -24.15 12.34 9.10
C ILE A 33 -24.78 13.69 9.38
N GLU A 34 -24.66 14.16 10.62
CA GLU A 34 -24.99 15.52 11.04
C GLU A 34 -23.75 16.10 11.71
N LEU A 35 -23.28 17.24 11.21
CA LEU A 35 -22.17 18.00 11.75
C LEU A 35 -22.70 19.31 12.31
N SER A 36 -22.43 19.59 13.58
CA SER A 36 -22.80 20.85 14.22
C SER A 36 -21.65 21.36 15.08
N THR A 37 -21.63 22.65 15.36
CA THR A 37 -20.71 23.22 16.36
C THR A 37 -21.48 23.52 17.65
N THR A 38 -20.79 23.77 18.77
CA THR A 38 -21.45 24.05 20.07
C THR A 38 -22.36 25.28 20.02
N ASP A 39 -22.05 26.23 19.15
CA ASP A 39 -22.65 27.56 19.15
C ASP A 39 -23.69 27.74 18.04
N ASP A 40 -23.83 26.76 17.15
CA ASP A 40 -24.55 26.91 15.88
C ASP A 40 -25.67 25.88 15.72
N ARG A 41 -26.85 26.35 15.29
CA ARG A 41 -28.01 25.50 14.96
C ARG A 41 -27.93 24.94 13.54
N ASP A 42 -27.02 25.45 12.71
CA ASP A 42 -26.87 25.02 11.33
C ASP A 42 -26.10 23.71 11.25
N ALA A 43 -26.85 22.60 11.30
CA ALA A 43 -26.31 21.28 11.11
C ALA A 43 -26.07 21.00 9.61
N CYS A 44 -24.81 20.77 9.23
CA CYS A 44 -24.52 20.21 7.90
C CYS A 44 -24.91 18.74 7.92
N THR A 45 -25.72 18.30 6.95
CA THR A 45 -26.13 16.89 6.85
C THR A 45 -25.65 16.25 5.56
N ALA A 46 -25.27 14.97 5.65
CA ALA A 46 -24.91 14.16 4.50
C ALA A 46 -25.42 12.73 4.67
N ARG A 47 -25.68 12.05 3.56
CA ARG A 47 -26.07 10.63 3.55
C ARG A 47 -24.93 9.78 2.99
N VAL A 48 -24.68 8.62 3.60
CA VAL A 48 -23.73 7.61 3.13
C VAL A 48 -24.41 6.25 3.03
N THR A 49 -24.27 5.61 1.87
CA THR A 49 -24.80 4.29 1.53
C THR A 49 -23.72 3.53 0.75
N ASP A 50 -23.91 2.22 0.56
CA ASP A 50 -23.14 1.39 -0.38
C ASP A 50 -21.62 1.46 -0.18
N PHE A 51 -21.19 1.59 1.07
CA PHE A 51 -19.79 1.82 1.44
C PHE A 51 -18.99 0.52 1.62
N GLY A 52 -19.34 -0.55 0.89
CA GLY A 52 -18.56 -1.80 0.86
C GLY A 52 -17.17 -1.63 0.27
N GLY A 53 -17.06 -0.81 -0.79
CA GLY A 53 -15.78 -0.45 -1.40
C GLY A 53 -15.05 0.71 -0.69
N GLY A 54 -15.57 1.18 0.44
CA GLY A 54 -15.07 2.38 1.10
C GLY A 54 -15.63 3.68 0.50
N VAL A 55 -16.10 4.60 1.33
CA VAL A 55 -16.63 5.91 0.91
C VAL A 55 -16.11 7.00 1.82
N TYR A 56 -15.69 8.13 1.22
CA TYR A 56 -15.37 9.35 1.93
C TYR A 56 -16.52 10.37 1.84
N LYS A 57 -16.81 11.03 2.96
CA LYS A 57 -17.60 12.27 3.01
C LYS A 57 -16.70 13.39 3.49
N VAL A 58 -16.55 14.42 2.68
CA VAL A 58 -15.59 15.49 2.89
C VAL A 58 -16.31 16.80 3.18
N PHE A 59 -15.86 17.50 4.20
CA PHE A 59 -16.43 18.76 4.68
C PHE A 59 -15.32 19.79 4.89
N GLY A 60 -15.60 21.07 4.63
CA GLY A 60 -14.78 22.16 5.11
C GLY A 60 -15.21 22.53 6.52
N VAL A 61 -14.27 22.57 7.47
CA VAL A 61 -14.53 22.91 8.87
C VAL A 61 -13.55 23.96 9.33
N ARG A 62 -14.05 25.03 9.94
CA ARG A 62 -13.21 26.01 10.63
C ARG A 62 -13.07 25.59 12.09
N GLY A 63 -11.82 25.36 12.51
CA GLY A 63 -11.51 24.98 13.87
C GLY A 63 -11.36 26.17 14.81
N GLY A 64 -10.78 25.92 15.99
CA GLY A 64 -10.89 26.80 17.15
C GLY A 64 -12.21 26.64 17.92
N ARG A 65 -12.96 25.55 17.64
CA ARG A 65 -14.25 25.22 18.27
C ARG A 65 -14.51 23.73 18.22
N ASP A 66 -15.41 23.28 19.08
CA ASP A 66 -15.80 21.88 19.15
C ASP A 66 -16.77 21.54 18.01
N LEU A 67 -16.43 20.50 17.26
CA LEU A 67 -17.28 19.92 16.22
C LEU A 67 -17.95 18.65 16.76
N THR A 68 -19.27 18.63 16.74
CA THR A 68 -20.06 17.43 17.05
C THR A 68 -20.39 16.68 15.76
N ILE A 69 -20.02 15.41 15.72
CA ILE A 69 -20.39 14.45 14.67
C ILE A 69 -21.46 13.51 15.21
N ARG A 70 -22.66 13.59 14.64
CA ARG A 70 -23.76 12.66 14.94
C ARG A 70 -24.03 11.78 13.72
N LEU A 71 -23.96 10.48 13.93
CA LEU A 71 -24.36 9.48 12.95
C LEU A 71 -25.72 8.90 13.35
N ARG A 72 -26.68 8.95 12.43
CA ARG A 72 -27.98 8.29 12.56
C ARG A 72 -28.05 7.07 11.65
N LYS A 73 -28.65 6.00 12.15
CA LYS A 73 -28.93 4.80 11.39
C LYS A 73 -30.18 5.06 10.56
N ASP A 74 -30.04 5.09 9.24
CA ASP A 74 -31.20 5.11 8.34
C ASP A 74 -31.64 3.66 8.05
N ARG A 75 -30.68 2.74 7.85
CA ARG A 75 -30.91 1.30 7.66
C ARG A 75 -29.69 0.49 8.11
N SER A 76 -29.63 0.07 9.38
CA SER A 76 -28.53 -0.76 9.91
C SER A 76 -28.77 -1.17 11.38
N ALA A 77 -28.20 -2.30 11.82
CA ALA A 77 -28.15 -2.67 13.24
C ALA A 77 -27.16 -1.79 14.05
N ALA A 78 -26.12 -1.25 13.41
CA ALA A 78 -25.05 -0.46 14.03
C ALA A 78 -24.67 0.77 13.19
N VAL A 79 -24.09 1.79 13.82
CA VAL A 79 -23.37 2.85 13.08
C VAL A 79 -21.89 2.51 13.11
N LEU A 80 -21.19 2.79 12.02
CA LEU A 80 -19.74 2.77 12.00
C LEU A 80 -19.20 4.03 11.34
N ILE A 81 -18.01 4.40 11.79
CA ILE A 81 -17.10 5.30 11.10
C ILE A 81 -15.76 4.62 11.13
N SER A 82 -15.17 4.39 9.97
CA SER A 82 -13.94 3.61 9.86
C SER A 82 -12.70 4.50 10.01
N GLY A 83 -12.83 5.79 9.74
CA GLY A 83 -11.77 6.76 9.96
C GLY A 83 -12.26 8.21 9.95
N ILE A 84 -11.55 9.07 10.66
CA ILE A 84 -11.72 10.52 10.67
C ILE A 84 -10.36 11.11 10.30
N PHE A 85 -10.34 11.89 9.23
CA PHE A 85 -9.13 12.50 8.67
C PHE A 85 -9.29 14.00 8.72
N LEU A 86 -8.21 14.68 9.11
CA LEU A 86 -8.19 16.12 9.22
C LEU A 86 -6.96 16.66 8.51
N ASP A 87 -7.17 17.25 7.34
CA ASP A 87 -6.10 17.85 6.54
C ASP A 87 -6.20 19.38 6.64
N PRO A 88 -5.10 20.10 6.92
CA PRO A 88 -5.14 21.55 6.90
C PRO A 88 -5.46 22.02 5.48
N LEU A 89 -6.48 22.86 5.33
CA LEU A 89 -6.69 23.62 4.10
C LEU A 89 -5.72 24.80 4.16
N ARG A 90 -4.45 24.54 3.82
CA ARG A 90 -3.46 25.59 3.64
C ARG A 90 -3.84 26.37 2.39
N THR A 91 -3.84 27.70 2.49
CA THR A 91 -3.57 28.54 1.32
C THR A 91 -2.25 28.02 0.73
N PRO A 92 -2.21 27.60 -0.54
CA PRO A 92 -0.97 27.17 -1.15
C PRO A 92 0.02 28.32 -0.99
N ASP A 93 1.19 28.05 -0.40
CA ASP A 93 2.31 28.97 -0.47
C ASP A 93 2.66 29.10 -1.95
N LEU A 94 2.14 30.15 -2.58
CA LEU A 94 2.42 30.53 -3.95
C LEU A 94 3.82 31.15 -4.02
N HIS A 95 4.81 30.45 -3.46
CA HIS A 95 6.21 30.70 -3.78
C HIS A 95 6.46 30.12 -5.17
N VAL A 96 6.11 30.92 -6.18
CA VAL A 96 6.56 30.72 -7.56
C VAL A 96 8.06 31.03 -7.58
N ALA A 97 8.87 30.08 -7.11
CA ALA A 97 10.31 30.23 -7.05
C ALA A 97 10.87 30.32 -8.48
N GLY A 98 11.28 31.51 -8.89
CA GLY A 98 12.12 31.73 -10.07
C GLY A 98 11.39 31.98 -11.40
N VAL A 99 10.07 32.09 -11.43
CA VAL A 99 9.35 32.54 -12.64
C VAL A 99 8.91 33.98 -12.41
N GLY A 100 9.47 34.92 -13.17
CA GLY A 100 8.99 36.30 -13.18
C GLY A 100 7.54 36.31 -13.64
N LEU A 101 6.63 36.53 -12.71
CA LEU A 101 5.22 36.75 -13.01
C LEU A 101 5.06 38.19 -13.50
N ASP A 102 4.23 38.41 -14.51
CA ASP A 102 3.81 39.77 -14.82
C ASP A 102 2.98 40.37 -13.67
N ASP A 103 2.87 41.70 -13.67
CA ASP A 103 2.16 42.44 -12.63
C ASP A 103 0.67 42.07 -12.55
N ALA A 104 0.08 41.65 -13.66
CA ALA A 104 -1.33 41.27 -13.75
C ALA A 104 -1.58 39.95 -13.03
N THR A 105 -0.74 38.94 -13.27
CA THR A 105 -0.78 37.64 -12.61
C THR A 105 -0.44 37.76 -11.14
N SER A 106 0.56 38.58 -10.79
CA SER A 106 0.92 38.86 -9.39
C SER A 106 -0.19 39.57 -8.61
N ARG A 107 -0.99 40.40 -9.28
CA ARG A 107 -2.16 41.05 -8.68
C ARG A 107 -3.31 40.06 -8.51
N GLY A 108 -3.62 39.27 -9.55
CA GLY A 108 -4.64 38.23 -9.48
C GLY A 108 -4.36 37.21 -8.38
N LEU A 109 -3.10 36.79 -8.21
CA LEU A 109 -2.65 35.91 -7.12
C LEU A 109 -2.86 36.54 -5.72
N ARG A 110 -2.55 37.84 -5.57
CA ARG A 110 -2.77 38.54 -4.30
C ARG A 110 -4.25 38.68 -3.96
N GLU A 111 -5.05 39.08 -4.94
CA GLU A 111 -6.51 39.15 -4.79
C GLU A 111 -7.09 37.78 -4.44
N LEU A 112 -6.56 36.70 -5.03
CA LEU A 112 -6.89 35.30 -4.72
C LEU A 112 -6.56 34.90 -3.29
N THR A 113 -5.35 35.19 -2.83
CA THR A 113 -4.92 34.93 -1.45
C THR A 113 -5.81 35.70 -0.48
N ASP A 114 -6.05 36.98 -0.75
CA ASP A 114 -6.95 37.83 0.05
C ASP A 114 -8.38 37.28 0.07
N LEU A 115 -8.91 36.80 -1.06
CA LEU A 115 -10.24 36.20 -1.17
C LEU A 115 -10.33 34.87 -0.43
N TRP A 116 -9.26 34.09 -0.40
CA TRP A 116 -9.18 32.85 0.39
C TRP A 116 -9.14 33.14 1.89
N ASP A 117 -8.34 34.14 2.28
CA ASP A 117 -8.21 34.58 3.67
C ASP A 117 -9.52 35.21 4.18
N THR A 118 -10.27 35.91 3.33
CA THR A 118 -11.60 36.47 3.67
C THR A 118 -12.76 35.48 3.57
N ALA A 119 -12.77 34.55 2.60
CA ALA A 119 -13.79 33.50 2.52
C ALA A 119 -13.73 32.53 3.73
N GLY A 120 -12.59 32.44 4.41
CA GLY A 120 -12.44 31.72 5.69
C GLY A 120 -13.07 32.43 6.91
N ALA A 121 -13.49 33.69 6.80
CA ALA A 121 -13.89 34.51 7.93
C ALA A 121 -15.33 34.32 8.42
N GLY A 122 -16.23 33.69 7.65
CA GLY A 122 -17.61 33.45 8.08
C GLY A 122 -18.33 32.37 7.29
N CYS A 123 -19.08 31.51 8.00
CA CYS A 123 -19.98 30.46 7.50
C CYS A 123 -19.33 29.12 7.11
N LEU A 124 -20.03 28.04 7.46
CA LEU A 124 -19.98 26.70 6.85
C LEU A 124 -20.36 26.79 5.37
N ILE A 125 -19.62 27.57 4.59
CA ILE A 125 -19.78 27.61 3.14
C ILE A 125 -19.29 26.26 2.64
N ARG A 126 -20.10 25.56 1.86
CA ARG A 126 -19.61 24.43 1.08
C ARG A 126 -18.50 25.02 0.23
N THR A 127 -17.23 24.73 0.52
CA THR A 127 -16.07 25.11 -0.32
C THR A 127 -16.30 24.78 -1.80
N ARG A 128 -17.19 23.82 -2.08
CA ARG A 128 -17.80 23.51 -3.36
C ARG A 128 -18.38 24.71 -4.13
N ASP A 129 -18.85 25.78 -3.49
CA ASP A 129 -19.63 26.84 -4.14
C ASP A 129 -18.79 28.09 -4.48
N ALA A 130 -17.70 28.36 -3.74
CA ALA A 130 -16.80 29.50 -3.96
C ALA A 130 -15.58 29.19 -4.85
N LEU A 131 -15.09 27.95 -4.83
CA LEU A 131 -13.96 27.51 -5.68
C LEU A 131 -14.28 27.48 -7.19
N PRO A 132 -15.51 27.10 -7.65
CA PRO A 132 -15.79 27.02 -9.08
C PRO A 132 -15.72 28.36 -9.83
N PRO A 133 -16.33 29.47 -9.35
CA PRO A 133 -16.22 30.75 -10.04
C PRO A 133 -14.77 31.22 -10.20
N LEU A 134 -13.96 31.02 -9.17
CA LEU A 134 -12.55 31.38 -9.14
C LEU A 134 -11.70 30.52 -10.08
N ALA A 135 -11.91 29.19 -10.05
CA ALA A 135 -11.27 28.26 -10.97
C ALA A 135 -11.67 28.55 -12.43
N CYS A 136 -12.92 28.97 -12.65
CA CYS A 136 -13.41 29.42 -13.96
C CYS A 136 -12.76 30.73 -14.40
N GLN A 137 -12.60 31.72 -13.51
CA GLN A 137 -11.91 32.98 -13.81
C GLN A 137 -10.43 32.76 -14.14
N LEU A 138 -9.74 31.93 -13.37
CA LEU A 138 -8.37 31.52 -13.66
C LEU A 138 -8.25 30.73 -14.96
N SER A 139 -9.22 29.85 -15.24
CA SER A 139 -9.24 29.11 -16.51
C SER A 139 -9.49 30.06 -17.69
N ALA A 140 -10.36 31.06 -17.54
CA ALA A 140 -10.59 32.07 -18.57
C ALA A 140 -9.36 32.96 -18.79
N ALA A 141 -8.68 33.39 -17.71
CA ALA A 141 -7.45 34.17 -17.78
C ALA A 141 -6.30 33.36 -18.41
N ALA A 142 -6.17 32.07 -18.09
CA ALA A 142 -5.19 31.18 -18.69
C ALA A 142 -5.46 30.85 -20.17
N LEU A 143 -6.69 31.05 -20.64
CA LEU A 143 -7.07 30.89 -22.05
C LEU A 143 -6.98 32.21 -22.84
N ALA A 144 -6.78 33.35 -22.17
CA ALA A 144 -6.54 34.63 -22.85
C ALA A 144 -5.09 34.70 -23.37
N ASP A 145 -4.90 35.36 -24.52
CA ASP A 145 -3.70 35.30 -25.36
C ASP A 145 -2.36 35.43 -24.59
N GLY A 146 -1.46 34.47 -24.82
CA GLY A 146 -0.09 34.41 -24.29
C GLY A 146 0.05 33.77 -22.90
N ALA A 147 -1.01 33.73 -22.10
CA ALA A 147 -0.96 33.21 -20.73
C ALA A 147 -1.02 31.66 -20.65
N ALA A 148 -1.52 31.00 -21.71
CA ALA A 148 -1.63 29.55 -21.79
C ALA A 148 -0.28 28.83 -21.69
N GLU A 149 0.80 29.49 -22.13
CA GLU A 149 2.18 28.97 -22.13
C GLU A 149 2.90 29.17 -20.79
N SER A 150 2.34 29.95 -19.85
CA SER A 150 2.98 30.24 -18.57
C SER A 150 2.88 29.05 -17.60
N PRO A 151 4.01 28.40 -17.21
CA PRO A 151 3.97 27.30 -16.25
C PRO A 151 3.41 27.71 -14.89
N ALA A 152 3.70 28.95 -14.46
CA ALA A 152 3.25 29.45 -13.18
C ALA A 152 1.72 29.63 -13.12
N LEU A 153 1.10 30.10 -14.20
CA LEU A 153 -0.35 30.24 -14.27
C LEU A 153 -1.05 28.89 -14.33
N GLN A 154 -0.51 27.93 -15.11
CA GLN A 154 -1.07 26.57 -15.15
C GLN A 154 -0.90 25.85 -13.81
N ARG A 155 0.20 26.08 -13.08
CA ARG A 155 0.39 25.59 -11.71
C ARG A 155 -0.65 26.17 -10.75
N LEU A 156 -0.88 27.48 -10.79
CA LEU A 156 -1.93 28.12 -9.98
C LEU A 156 -3.32 27.52 -10.26
N ARG A 157 -3.64 27.32 -11.54
CA ARG A 157 -4.87 26.68 -11.99
C ARG A 157 -4.98 25.27 -11.42
N LEU A 158 -3.91 24.47 -11.49
CA LEU A 158 -3.85 23.14 -10.93
C LEU A 158 -4.11 23.14 -9.41
N GLU A 159 -3.41 23.96 -8.65
CA GLU A 159 -3.57 24.05 -7.18
C GLU A 159 -5.02 24.42 -6.83
N THR A 160 -5.62 25.38 -7.56
CA THR A 160 -7.03 25.76 -7.37
C THR A 160 -7.98 24.57 -7.55
N TRP A 161 -7.79 23.76 -8.59
CA TRP A 161 -8.61 22.57 -8.84
C TRP A 161 -8.37 21.46 -7.81
N GLN A 162 -7.15 21.29 -7.30
CA GLN A 162 -6.83 20.26 -6.30
C GLN A 162 -7.59 20.44 -4.99
N HIS A 163 -7.93 21.68 -4.64
CA HIS A 163 -8.74 21.98 -3.46
C HIS A 163 -10.24 21.74 -3.65
N ARG A 164 -10.71 21.46 -4.88
CA ARG A 164 -12.13 21.20 -5.17
C ARG A 164 -12.45 19.69 -5.10
N PRO A 165 -13.30 19.25 -4.14
CA PRO A 165 -13.70 17.85 -4.07
C PRO A 165 -14.43 17.39 -5.35
N GLY A 166 -14.01 16.25 -5.90
CA GLY A 166 -14.64 15.63 -7.07
C GLY A 166 -14.18 16.16 -8.43
N ALA A 167 -13.26 17.13 -8.47
CA ALA A 167 -12.73 17.70 -9.71
C ALA A 167 -11.56 16.90 -10.31
N ASN A 168 -11.67 15.56 -10.34
CA ASN A 168 -10.54 14.70 -10.70
C ASN A 168 -10.07 14.93 -12.15
N GLU A 169 -11.01 15.11 -13.07
CA GLU A 169 -10.74 15.37 -14.48
C GLU A 169 -10.15 16.76 -14.68
N GLU A 170 -10.69 17.79 -14.02
CA GLU A 170 -10.18 19.15 -14.14
C GLU A 170 -8.77 19.29 -13.55
N VAL A 171 -8.48 18.60 -12.43
CA VAL A 171 -7.12 18.50 -11.88
C VAL A 171 -6.18 17.81 -12.88
N LYS A 172 -6.64 16.75 -13.55
CA LYS A 172 -5.84 16.06 -14.56
C LYS A 172 -5.54 16.97 -15.75
N THR A 173 -6.57 17.60 -16.34
CA THR A 173 -6.41 18.55 -17.45
C THR A 173 -5.51 19.74 -17.09
N ALA A 174 -5.67 20.32 -15.89
CA ALA A 174 -4.81 21.42 -15.44
C ALA A 174 -3.37 20.97 -15.22
N PHE A 175 -3.15 19.75 -14.73
CA PHE A 175 -1.80 19.19 -14.57
C PHE A 175 -1.13 18.93 -15.92
N ASP A 176 -1.85 18.36 -16.88
CA ASP A 176 -1.32 18.12 -18.23
C ASP A 176 -0.93 19.44 -18.90
N ALA A 177 -1.76 20.48 -18.77
CA ALA A 177 -1.45 21.83 -19.26
C ALA A 177 -0.21 22.42 -18.59
N TYR A 178 -0.03 22.22 -17.28
CA TYR A 178 1.14 22.64 -16.53
C TYR A 178 2.42 21.95 -17.01
N VAL A 179 2.39 20.63 -17.21
CA VAL A 179 3.55 19.88 -17.73
C VAL A 179 3.91 20.33 -19.15
N ASN A 180 2.90 20.53 -20.02
CA ASN A 180 3.14 21.02 -21.39
C ASN A 180 3.76 22.42 -21.40
N ALA A 181 3.27 23.34 -20.56
CA ALA A 181 3.84 24.68 -20.42
C ALA A 181 5.29 24.63 -19.92
N LEU A 182 5.60 23.77 -18.94
CA LEU A 182 6.99 23.56 -18.50
C LEU A 182 7.88 23.11 -19.65
N VAL A 183 7.48 22.07 -20.39
CA VAL A 183 8.29 21.53 -21.50
C VAL A 183 8.43 22.52 -22.67
N ALA A 184 7.44 23.40 -22.89
CA ALA A 184 7.51 24.42 -23.93
C ALA A 184 8.47 25.58 -23.57
N THR A 185 8.60 25.91 -22.28
CA THR A 185 9.34 27.09 -21.81
C THR A 185 10.75 26.80 -21.30
N THR A 186 11.08 25.52 -21.05
CA THR A 186 12.42 25.09 -20.66
C THR A 186 12.83 23.84 -21.42
N ASP A 187 14.13 23.51 -21.42
CA ASP A 187 14.55 22.18 -21.88
C ASP A 187 13.91 21.06 -21.03
N ARG A 188 13.72 19.90 -21.65
CA ARG A 188 13.02 18.75 -21.06
C ARG A 188 13.73 18.24 -19.79
N ALA A 189 15.06 18.24 -19.75
CA ALA A 189 15.83 17.78 -18.61
C ALA A 189 15.56 18.64 -17.37
N ARG A 190 15.49 19.97 -17.53
CA ARG A 190 15.10 20.91 -16.47
C ARG A 190 13.65 20.73 -16.04
N ALA A 191 12.72 20.47 -16.97
CA ALA A 191 11.33 20.16 -16.63
C ALA A 191 11.23 18.88 -15.78
N ILE A 192 11.96 17.82 -16.14
CA ILE A 192 12.04 16.57 -15.37
C ILE A 192 12.57 16.83 -13.96
N GLU A 193 13.68 17.55 -13.83
CA GLU A 193 14.29 17.87 -12.54
C GLU A 193 13.36 18.73 -11.67
N HIS A 194 12.66 19.69 -12.27
CA HIS A 194 11.67 20.51 -11.58
C HIS A 194 10.52 19.65 -11.02
N LEU A 195 9.94 18.78 -11.85
CA LEU A 195 8.84 17.89 -11.44
C LEU A 195 9.28 16.90 -10.36
N ARG A 196 10.51 16.37 -10.42
CA ARG A 196 11.08 15.51 -9.36
C ARG A 196 11.16 16.25 -8.03
N ARG A 197 11.69 17.48 -8.03
CA ARG A 197 11.81 18.29 -6.82
C ARG A 197 10.44 18.60 -6.21
N GLU A 198 9.45 18.96 -7.03
CA GLU A 198 8.10 19.16 -6.54
C GLU A 198 7.51 17.86 -5.98
N ALA A 199 7.69 16.73 -6.67
CA ALA A 199 7.19 15.43 -6.21
C ALA A 199 7.78 15.05 -4.84
N ASP A 200 9.08 15.27 -4.64
CA ASP A 200 9.76 15.06 -3.36
C ASP A 200 9.24 15.98 -2.26
N ALA A 201 8.98 17.26 -2.56
CA ALA A 201 8.38 18.19 -1.62
C ALA A 201 6.97 17.74 -1.18
N PHE A 202 6.12 17.32 -2.13
CA PHE A 202 4.78 16.80 -1.81
C PHE A 202 4.85 15.50 -1.02
N LEU A 203 5.78 14.59 -1.36
CA LEU A 203 5.98 13.34 -0.63
C LEU A 203 6.42 13.61 0.82
N ALA A 204 7.38 14.51 1.02
CA ALA A 204 7.84 14.93 2.35
C ALA A 204 6.71 15.58 3.18
N ALA A 205 5.80 16.30 2.53
CA ALA A 205 4.61 16.86 3.15
C ALA A 205 3.46 15.85 3.36
N GLY A 206 3.62 14.59 2.96
CA GLY A 206 2.59 13.55 3.08
C GLY A 206 1.44 13.65 2.07
N VAL A 207 1.56 14.51 1.05
CA VAL A 207 0.51 14.75 0.06
C VAL A 207 0.72 13.84 -1.16
N LEU A 208 0.23 12.60 -1.05
CA LEU A 208 0.63 11.51 -1.95
C LEU A 208 0.16 11.67 -3.40
N ALA A 209 -1.10 12.04 -3.64
CA ALA A 209 -1.63 12.09 -5.01
C ALA A 209 -0.93 13.14 -5.91
N PRO A 210 -0.68 14.38 -5.44
CA PRO A 210 0.15 15.35 -6.16
C PRO A 210 1.59 14.88 -6.41
N ALA A 211 2.20 14.15 -5.46
CA ALA A 211 3.53 13.58 -5.65
C ALA A 211 3.53 12.49 -6.75
N GLN A 212 2.56 11.58 -6.73
CA GLN A 212 2.40 10.52 -7.72
C GLN A 212 2.26 11.09 -9.14
N ARG A 213 1.38 12.07 -9.35
CA ARG A 213 1.16 12.67 -10.69
C ARG A 213 2.46 13.25 -11.27
N ARG A 214 3.29 13.89 -10.44
CA ARG A 214 4.57 14.47 -10.87
C ARG A 214 5.60 13.40 -11.21
N TYR A 215 5.68 12.34 -10.41
CA TYR A 215 6.50 11.18 -10.74
C TYR A 215 6.04 10.44 -12.01
N ASP A 216 4.73 10.39 -12.25
CA ASP A 216 4.15 9.82 -13.46
C ASP A 216 4.51 10.65 -14.69
N ALA A 217 4.44 11.98 -14.58
CA ALA A 217 4.88 12.90 -15.64
C ALA A 217 6.38 12.78 -15.91
N VAL A 218 7.22 12.63 -14.88
CA VAL A 218 8.66 12.39 -15.03
C VAL A 218 8.91 11.11 -15.83
N ALA A 219 8.27 9.99 -15.45
CA ALA A 219 8.41 8.73 -16.17
C ALA A 219 7.93 8.83 -17.63
N HIS A 220 6.84 9.56 -17.87
CA HIS A 220 6.32 9.81 -19.23
C HIS A 220 7.27 10.67 -20.08
N LEU A 221 7.83 11.74 -19.53
CA LEU A 221 8.79 12.58 -20.26
C LEU A 221 10.07 11.82 -20.62
N LEU A 222 10.56 10.97 -19.71
CA LEU A 222 11.70 10.10 -19.97
C LEU A 222 11.40 9.07 -21.07
N SER A 223 10.17 8.54 -21.14
CA SER A 223 9.83 7.55 -22.18
C SER A 223 9.80 8.15 -23.58
N GLN A 224 9.53 9.45 -23.70
CA GLN A 224 9.61 10.19 -24.96
C GLN A 224 11.06 10.40 -25.46
N GLU A 225 12.07 10.18 -24.61
CA GLU A 225 13.49 10.29 -25.01
C GLU A 225 14.03 9.00 -25.66
N GLY A 226 13.27 7.91 -25.64
CA GLY A 226 13.68 6.65 -26.27
C GLY A 226 14.83 5.93 -25.57
N ALA A 227 15.00 6.16 -24.26
CA ALA A 227 16.03 5.52 -23.43
C ALA A 227 15.39 4.60 -22.37
N PRO A 228 15.08 3.32 -22.70
CA PRO A 228 14.38 2.39 -21.80
C PRO A 228 15.04 2.24 -20.43
N GLY A 229 16.37 2.27 -20.36
CA GLY A 229 17.12 2.21 -19.10
C GLY A 229 16.75 3.36 -18.15
N LEU A 230 16.70 4.60 -18.63
CA LEU A 230 16.35 5.76 -17.81
C LEU A 230 14.90 5.70 -17.31
N VAL A 231 14.00 5.16 -18.12
CA VAL A 231 12.59 4.99 -17.77
C VAL A 231 12.44 3.89 -16.69
N ALA A 232 13.16 2.77 -16.86
CA ALA A 232 13.21 1.70 -15.87
C ALA A 232 13.79 2.20 -14.54
N ASP A 233 14.90 2.96 -14.58
CA ASP A 233 15.51 3.57 -13.40
C ASP A 233 14.50 4.47 -12.67
N ALA A 234 13.78 5.34 -13.41
CA ALA A 234 12.77 6.20 -12.83
C ALA A 234 11.65 5.39 -12.14
N HIS A 235 11.14 4.34 -12.79
CA HIS A 235 10.12 3.48 -12.19
C HIS A 235 10.61 2.76 -10.93
N ARG A 236 11.83 2.20 -10.95
CA ARG A 236 12.48 1.57 -9.79
C ARG A 236 12.61 2.56 -8.63
N ASP A 237 13.17 3.74 -8.89
CA ASP A 237 13.44 4.74 -7.87
C ASP A 237 12.14 5.25 -7.22
N ILE A 238 11.08 5.44 -8.03
CA ILE A 238 9.75 5.77 -7.53
C ILE A 238 9.22 4.64 -6.64
N ALA A 239 9.31 3.38 -7.07
CA ALA A 239 8.86 2.24 -6.28
C ALA A 239 9.56 2.18 -4.92
N ILE A 240 10.88 2.38 -4.88
CA ILE A 240 11.68 2.42 -3.66
C ILE A 240 11.22 3.55 -2.74
N LYS A 241 10.99 4.77 -3.26
CA LYS A 241 10.53 5.91 -2.46
C LYS A 241 9.15 5.66 -1.82
N PHE A 242 8.23 5.03 -2.54
CA PHE A 242 6.86 4.83 -2.08
C PHE A 242 6.61 3.50 -1.34
N ARG A 243 7.58 2.59 -1.26
CA ARG A 243 7.39 1.21 -0.75
C ARG A 243 6.71 1.10 0.62
N SER A 244 7.00 2.02 1.54
CA SER A 244 6.46 2.02 2.90
C SER A 244 5.29 2.99 3.09
N ILE A 245 5.04 3.87 2.11
CA ILE A 245 4.08 4.98 2.20
C ILE A 245 2.83 4.68 1.38
N HIS A 246 3.01 4.20 0.14
CA HIS A 246 1.91 3.87 -0.77
C HIS A 246 2.17 2.56 -1.53
N PRO A 247 2.01 1.40 -0.86
CA PRO A 247 2.25 0.06 -1.38
C PRO A 247 1.79 -0.22 -2.81
N LEU A 248 0.51 0.02 -3.10
CA LEU A 248 -0.09 -0.28 -4.40
C LEU A 248 0.48 0.56 -5.54
N TYR A 249 0.92 1.79 -5.24
CA TYR A 249 1.54 2.64 -6.24
C TYR A 249 2.97 2.18 -6.51
N ALA A 250 3.73 1.83 -5.46
CA ALA A 250 5.05 1.23 -5.61
C ALA A 250 5.00 -0.07 -6.44
N GLN A 251 4.02 -0.95 -6.18
CA GLN A 251 3.84 -2.19 -6.95
C GLN A 251 3.58 -1.92 -8.44
N ARG A 252 2.69 -0.98 -8.77
CA ARG A 252 2.45 -0.57 -10.17
C ARG A 252 3.73 -0.04 -10.83
N ARG A 253 4.60 0.62 -10.08
CA ARG A 253 5.87 1.15 -10.59
C ARG A 253 6.89 0.03 -10.82
N VAL A 254 6.96 -0.99 -9.96
CA VAL A 254 7.77 -2.19 -10.26
C VAL A 254 7.25 -2.90 -11.51
N ALA A 255 5.93 -3.07 -11.65
CA ALA A 255 5.34 -3.68 -12.85
C ALA A 255 5.68 -2.89 -14.13
N ALA A 256 5.52 -1.57 -14.11
CA ALA A 256 5.90 -0.71 -15.23
C ALA A 256 7.41 -0.76 -15.53
N CYS A 257 8.25 -0.88 -14.50
CA CYS A 257 9.68 -1.11 -14.68
C CYS A 257 9.93 -2.41 -15.46
N VAL A 258 9.34 -3.53 -15.01
CA VAL A 258 9.48 -4.85 -15.67
C VAL A 258 9.00 -4.79 -17.13
N GLU A 259 7.89 -4.12 -17.40
CA GLU A 259 7.36 -3.93 -18.76
C GLU A 259 8.36 -3.20 -19.66
N VAL A 260 8.93 -2.08 -19.20
CA VAL A 260 9.93 -1.30 -19.95
C VAL A 260 11.17 -2.13 -20.26
N LEU A 261 11.63 -2.94 -19.30
CA LEU A 261 12.78 -3.84 -19.49
C LEU A 261 12.54 -4.86 -20.62
N GLY A 262 11.28 -5.19 -20.93
CA GLY A 262 10.92 -6.06 -22.05
C GLY A 262 11.44 -5.58 -23.41
N SER A 263 11.66 -4.27 -23.57
CA SER A 263 12.23 -3.66 -24.78
C SER A 263 13.76 -3.67 -24.87
N MET A 264 14.44 -4.07 -23.78
CA MET A 264 15.90 -4.09 -23.71
C MET A 264 16.47 -5.44 -24.16
N PRO A 265 17.75 -5.49 -24.59
CA PRO A 265 18.43 -6.76 -24.85
C PRO A 265 18.34 -7.69 -23.63
N GLU A 266 18.12 -8.98 -23.89
CA GLU A 266 17.87 -9.99 -22.85
C GLU A 266 18.94 -10.00 -21.75
N THR A 267 20.22 -9.96 -22.13
CA THR A 267 21.35 -9.93 -21.18
C THR A 267 21.28 -8.71 -20.25
N THR A 268 20.96 -7.53 -20.79
CA THR A 268 20.79 -6.29 -20.01
C THR A 268 19.55 -6.36 -19.13
N ARG A 269 18.42 -6.87 -19.65
CA ARG A 269 17.17 -7.05 -18.88
C ARG A 269 17.39 -7.97 -17.68
N ILE A 270 18.02 -9.11 -17.87
CA ILE A 270 18.31 -10.09 -16.80
C ILE A 270 19.20 -9.45 -15.73
N ALA A 271 20.29 -8.79 -16.14
CA ALA A 271 21.19 -8.12 -15.22
C ALA A 271 20.46 -7.06 -14.38
N TYR A 272 19.62 -6.24 -15.03
CA TYR A 272 18.83 -5.22 -14.35
C TYR A 272 17.81 -5.80 -13.37
N LEU A 273 17.02 -6.81 -13.80
CA LEU A 273 16.02 -7.45 -12.93
C LEU A 273 16.67 -8.03 -11.66
N ARG A 274 17.84 -8.66 -11.82
CA ARG A 274 18.63 -9.21 -10.73
C ARG A 274 19.09 -8.13 -9.75
N GLU A 275 19.65 -7.04 -10.24
CA GLU A 275 20.07 -5.91 -9.41
C GLU A 275 18.88 -5.28 -8.68
N MET A 276 17.79 -5.02 -9.39
CA MET A 276 16.56 -4.45 -8.82
C MET A 276 15.95 -5.34 -7.74
N ALA A 277 15.84 -6.65 -7.98
CA ALA A 277 15.28 -7.59 -7.01
C ALA A 277 16.10 -7.61 -5.71
N ARG A 278 17.43 -7.61 -5.84
CA ARG A 278 18.35 -7.54 -4.71
C ARG A 278 18.21 -6.24 -3.93
N GLU A 279 18.18 -5.09 -4.61
CA GLU A 279 18.01 -3.80 -3.93
C GLU A 279 16.66 -3.75 -3.19
N LEU A 280 15.56 -4.15 -3.83
CA LEU A 280 14.24 -4.17 -3.19
C LEU A 280 14.24 -5.07 -1.95
N PHE A 281 14.89 -6.24 -2.01
CA PHE A 281 15.04 -7.15 -0.88
C PHE A 281 15.87 -6.54 0.26
N ASP A 282 16.99 -5.89 -0.04
CA ASP A 282 17.86 -5.24 0.95
C ASP A 282 17.12 -4.11 1.67
N ARG A 283 16.36 -3.31 0.92
CA ARG A 283 15.49 -2.25 1.47
C ARG A 283 14.40 -2.84 2.36
N ALA A 284 13.72 -3.89 1.91
CA ALA A 284 12.69 -4.58 2.68
C ALA A 284 13.23 -5.15 4.00
N SER A 285 14.41 -5.77 3.93
CA SER A 285 15.11 -6.32 5.09
C SER A 285 15.60 -5.24 6.05
N GLY A 286 16.04 -4.09 5.53
CA GLY A 286 16.37 -2.91 6.33
C GLY A 286 15.15 -2.35 7.06
N ASP A 287 14.03 -2.19 6.35
CA ASP A 287 12.76 -1.73 6.92
C ASP A 287 12.25 -2.68 8.02
N TRP A 288 12.42 -4.01 7.84
CA TRP A 288 12.10 -5.03 8.84
C TRP A 288 12.91 -4.86 10.13
N LYS A 289 14.23 -4.77 10.00
CA LYS A 289 15.14 -4.59 11.15
C LYS A 289 14.83 -3.31 11.93
N GLN A 290 14.32 -2.28 11.25
CA GLN A 290 13.97 -0.99 11.85
C GLN A 290 12.49 -0.89 12.27
N ALA A 291 11.71 -1.96 12.13
CA ALA A 291 10.26 -1.98 12.38
C ALA A 291 9.51 -0.85 11.67
N ARG A 292 9.92 -0.49 10.45
CA ARG A 292 9.34 0.64 9.68
C ARG A 292 8.15 0.20 8.85
N GLY A 293 6.98 0.74 9.17
CA GLY A 293 5.77 0.60 8.36
C GLY A 293 5.27 -0.84 8.25
N ILE A 294 4.45 -1.09 7.23
CA ILE A 294 3.88 -2.42 6.96
C ILE A 294 4.90 -3.23 6.16
N VAL A 295 5.88 -3.82 6.85
CA VAL A 295 7.09 -4.43 6.26
C VAL A 295 6.82 -5.51 5.20
N ARG A 296 5.66 -6.16 5.24
CA ARG A 296 5.26 -7.14 4.21
C ARG A 296 5.21 -6.54 2.80
N VAL A 297 4.91 -5.25 2.67
CA VAL A 297 4.78 -4.60 1.37
C VAL A 297 6.12 -4.48 0.66
N PRO A 298 7.18 -3.94 1.27
CA PRO A 298 8.51 -3.98 0.68
C PRO A 298 8.93 -5.38 0.21
N TYR A 299 8.63 -6.43 1.00
CA TYR A 299 8.90 -7.81 0.60
C TYR A 299 8.05 -8.27 -0.60
N ALA A 300 6.80 -7.81 -0.74
CA ALA A 300 5.98 -8.09 -1.92
C ALA A 300 6.56 -7.49 -3.21
N LEU A 301 7.19 -6.31 -3.11
CA LEU A 301 7.87 -5.69 -4.25
C LEU A 301 9.09 -6.52 -4.67
N ALA A 302 9.89 -6.97 -3.69
CA ALA A 302 11.03 -7.84 -3.92
C ALA A 302 10.62 -9.19 -4.49
N GLU A 303 9.55 -9.82 -3.95
CA GLU A 303 8.98 -11.06 -4.51
C GLU A 303 8.61 -10.88 -5.97
N TYR A 304 7.90 -9.79 -6.31
CA TYR A 304 7.49 -9.54 -7.69
C TYR A 304 8.68 -9.41 -8.64
N ALA A 305 9.75 -8.72 -8.21
CA ALA A 305 10.97 -8.58 -9.01
C ALA A 305 11.72 -9.92 -9.18
N TYR A 306 11.84 -10.72 -8.11
CA TYR A 306 12.42 -12.07 -8.19
C TYR A 306 11.57 -13.02 -9.03
N GLY A 307 10.24 -12.93 -8.93
CA GLY A 307 9.30 -13.69 -9.76
C GLY A 307 9.48 -13.37 -11.23
N ALA A 308 9.56 -12.08 -11.59
CA ALA A 308 9.84 -11.65 -12.96
C ALA A 308 11.21 -12.14 -13.44
N LEU A 309 12.25 -12.13 -12.60
CA LEU A 309 13.55 -12.71 -12.94
C LEU A 309 13.43 -14.22 -13.20
N ALA A 310 12.75 -14.96 -12.33
CA ALA A 310 12.53 -16.40 -12.45
C ALA A 310 11.75 -16.78 -13.72
N GLU A 311 10.76 -15.97 -14.09
CA GLU A 311 10.00 -16.14 -15.35
C GLU A 311 10.89 -15.93 -16.58
N GLN A 312 11.86 -15.02 -16.51
CA GLN A 312 12.77 -14.72 -17.62
C GLN A 312 13.84 -15.79 -17.82
N ILE A 313 14.44 -16.29 -16.73
CA ILE A 313 15.60 -17.19 -16.83
C ILE A 313 15.30 -18.63 -16.44
N GLY A 314 14.11 -18.94 -15.93
CA GLY A 314 13.83 -20.21 -15.29
C GLY A 314 14.25 -20.20 -13.81
N TYR A 315 13.48 -20.87 -12.97
CA TYR A 315 13.70 -20.86 -11.52
C TYR A 315 14.98 -21.58 -11.10
N GLU A 316 15.29 -22.66 -11.81
CA GLU A 316 16.50 -23.47 -11.66
C GLU A 316 17.77 -22.68 -11.99
N ASN A 317 17.66 -21.60 -12.78
CA ASN A 317 18.76 -20.72 -13.14
C ASN A 317 18.90 -19.50 -12.23
N LEU A 318 18.07 -19.40 -11.18
CA LEU A 318 18.31 -18.47 -10.08
C LEU A 318 19.45 -18.97 -9.20
N GLU A 319 20.28 -18.03 -8.75
CA GLU A 319 21.33 -18.33 -7.78
C GLU A 319 20.70 -18.87 -6.47
N PRO A 320 21.40 -19.74 -5.71
CA PRO A 320 20.88 -20.26 -4.44
C PRO A 320 20.38 -19.17 -3.47
N GLU A 321 21.12 -18.06 -3.37
CA GLU A 321 20.75 -16.91 -2.56
C GLU A 321 19.46 -16.22 -3.08
N GLU A 322 19.27 -16.14 -4.39
CA GLU A 322 18.09 -15.53 -5.00
C GLU A 322 16.82 -16.35 -4.71
N ARG A 323 16.91 -17.69 -4.80
CA ARG A 323 15.81 -18.59 -4.43
C ARG A 323 15.48 -18.49 -2.94
N ALA A 324 16.50 -18.43 -2.08
CA ALA A 324 16.31 -18.24 -0.64
C ALA A 324 15.64 -16.89 -0.32
N ASN A 325 16.06 -15.81 -0.98
CA ASN A 325 15.49 -14.48 -0.83
C ASN A 325 14.03 -14.43 -1.31
N LEU A 326 13.71 -15.06 -2.44
CA LEU A 326 12.34 -15.17 -2.94
C LEU A 326 11.43 -15.91 -1.95
N MET A 327 11.87 -17.07 -1.43
CA MET A 327 11.12 -17.80 -0.39
C MET A 327 10.91 -16.95 0.86
N LEU A 328 11.95 -16.22 1.30
CA LEU A 328 11.82 -15.33 2.46
C LEU A 328 10.82 -14.19 2.19
N CYS A 329 10.79 -13.63 0.97
CA CYS A 329 9.79 -12.64 0.58
C CYS A 329 8.37 -13.20 0.72
N CYS A 330 8.11 -14.42 0.24
CA CYS A 330 6.82 -15.09 0.41
C CYS A 330 6.48 -15.27 1.90
N LYS A 331 7.44 -15.79 2.70
CA LYS A 331 7.26 -16.05 4.13
C LYS A 331 6.90 -14.80 4.92
N ARG A 332 7.43 -13.64 4.54
CA ARG A 332 7.16 -12.36 5.22
C ARG A 332 5.79 -11.75 4.86
N GLN A 333 5.03 -12.36 3.96
CA GLN A 333 3.72 -11.87 3.51
C GLN A 333 2.51 -12.71 3.98
N THR A 334 2.72 -13.97 4.39
CA THR A 334 1.66 -14.99 4.55
C THR A 334 0.63 -14.77 5.66
N TRP A 335 0.81 -13.78 6.52
CA TRP A 335 -0.16 -13.53 7.60
C TRP A 335 -1.36 -12.68 7.17
N TYR A 336 -1.30 -12.01 6.01
CA TYR A 336 -2.31 -11.01 5.65
C TYR A 336 -2.55 -10.77 4.15
N SER A 337 -1.60 -11.09 3.27
CA SER A 337 -1.70 -10.74 1.84
C SER A 337 -1.49 -11.91 0.87
N LEU A 338 -0.64 -12.86 1.23
CA LEU A 338 -0.51 -14.14 0.51
C LEU A 338 -1.20 -15.24 1.29
N GLY A 339 -1.90 -16.13 0.58
CA GLY A 339 -2.34 -17.41 1.13
C GLY A 339 -1.14 -18.30 1.48
N TRP A 340 -1.30 -19.15 2.47
CA TRP A 340 -0.27 -20.12 2.88
C TRP A 340 0.10 -21.08 1.74
N GLU A 341 -0.79 -21.26 0.76
CA GLU A 341 -0.62 -22.09 -0.44
C GLU A 341 0.53 -21.58 -1.31
N ARG A 342 0.63 -20.25 -1.49
CA ARG A 342 1.71 -19.64 -2.28
C ARG A 342 3.07 -19.86 -1.61
N LEU A 343 3.13 -19.72 -0.29
CA LEU A 343 4.37 -20.00 0.46
C LEU A 343 4.74 -21.48 0.38
N ALA A 344 3.77 -22.39 0.53
CA ALA A 344 4.02 -23.82 0.40
C ALA A 344 4.62 -24.14 -0.97
N ALA A 345 3.99 -23.66 -2.05
CA ALA A 345 4.47 -23.87 -3.40
C ALA A 345 5.90 -23.33 -3.60
N GLU A 346 6.22 -22.16 -3.05
CA GLU A 346 7.55 -21.59 -3.16
C GLU A 346 8.60 -22.37 -2.34
N GLN A 347 8.24 -22.84 -1.14
CA GLN A 347 9.08 -23.72 -0.33
C GLN A 347 9.35 -25.06 -1.04
N GLU A 348 8.33 -25.66 -1.65
CA GLU A 348 8.47 -26.88 -2.44
C GLU A 348 9.42 -26.69 -3.63
N ARG A 349 9.28 -25.58 -4.36
CA ARG A 349 10.20 -25.25 -5.47
C ARG A 349 11.63 -25.08 -4.99
N LEU A 350 11.83 -24.37 -3.87
CA LEU A 350 13.16 -24.21 -3.28
C LEU A 350 13.77 -25.57 -2.90
N ILE A 351 13.03 -26.42 -2.19
CA ILE A 351 13.48 -27.77 -1.81
C ILE A 351 13.81 -28.61 -3.04
N ALA A 352 12.93 -28.66 -4.05
CA ALA A 352 13.14 -29.44 -5.27
C ALA A 352 14.35 -28.98 -6.08
N SER A 353 14.79 -27.73 -5.88
CA SER A 353 15.92 -27.14 -6.59
C SER A 353 17.28 -27.36 -5.89
N ILE A 354 17.28 -27.98 -4.71
CA ILE A 354 18.47 -28.31 -3.92
C ILE A 354 18.69 -29.83 -4.00
N PRO A 355 19.92 -30.33 -4.22
CA PRO A 355 20.20 -31.76 -4.18
C PRO A 355 19.72 -32.39 -2.86
N PRO A 356 19.06 -33.57 -2.86
CA PRO A 356 18.41 -34.12 -1.66
C PRO A 356 19.32 -34.22 -0.43
N GLU A 357 20.61 -34.51 -0.62
CA GLU A 357 21.61 -34.60 0.44
C GLU A 357 22.03 -33.25 1.04
N GLN A 358 21.71 -32.14 0.36
CA GLN A 358 21.99 -30.77 0.76
C GLN A 358 20.76 -30.05 1.33
N VAL A 359 19.58 -30.67 1.27
CA VAL A 359 18.36 -30.08 1.85
C VAL A 359 18.50 -29.99 3.37
N GLU A 360 18.46 -28.78 3.90
CA GLU A 360 18.56 -28.55 5.34
C GLU A 360 17.26 -28.93 6.06
N GLY A 361 17.39 -29.54 7.25
CA GLY A 361 16.24 -29.91 8.08
C GLY A 361 15.37 -28.71 8.47
N ALA A 362 15.97 -27.52 8.59
CA ALA A 362 15.25 -26.28 8.87
C ALA A 362 14.24 -25.92 7.78
N LEU A 363 14.60 -26.13 6.51
CA LEU A 363 13.75 -25.81 5.38
C LEU A 363 12.55 -26.78 5.28
N LEU A 364 12.80 -28.08 5.49
CA LEU A 364 11.74 -29.10 5.56
C LEU A 364 10.81 -28.85 6.74
N ALA A 365 11.33 -28.51 7.92
CA ALA A 365 10.53 -28.19 9.09
C ALA A 365 9.67 -26.93 8.86
N ASP A 366 10.21 -25.91 8.19
CA ASP A 366 9.46 -24.72 7.80
C ASP A 366 8.33 -25.05 6.81
N LEU A 367 8.52 -25.96 5.86
CA LEU A 367 7.45 -26.42 4.97
C LEU A 367 6.37 -27.20 5.74
N VAL A 368 6.76 -28.08 6.67
CA VAL A 368 5.81 -28.81 7.52
C VAL A 368 4.96 -27.84 8.35
N ARG A 369 5.52 -26.74 8.86
CA ARG A 369 4.76 -25.70 9.56
C ARG A 369 3.71 -25.04 8.66
N THR A 370 4.09 -24.71 7.42
CA THR A 370 3.16 -24.18 6.42
C THR A 370 2.03 -25.16 6.14
N TYR A 371 2.33 -26.44 5.93
CA TYR A 371 1.32 -27.48 5.75
C TYR A 371 0.43 -27.67 6.98
N ALA A 372 0.95 -27.50 8.19
CA ALA A 372 0.14 -27.60 9.39
C ALA A 372 -0.94 -26.52 9.47
N VAL A 373 -0.68 -25.33 8.93
CA VAL A 373 -1.69 -24.27 8.82
C VAL A 373 -2.71 -24.62 7.73
N LEU A 374 -2.23 -25.01 6.55
CA LEU A 374 -3.11 -25.36 5.41
C LEU A 374 -4.01 -26.58 5.69
N ALA A 375 -3.52 -27.54 6.46
CA ALA A 375 -4.27 -28.73 6.85
C ALA A 375 -5.53 -28.40 7.68
N GLN A 376 -5.63 -27.20 8.26
CA GLN A 376 -6.84 -26.78 8.99
C GLN A 376 -8.03 -26.55 8.06
N SER A 377 -7.77 -26.21 6.78
CA SER A 377 -8.80 -25.98 5.77
C SER A 377 -8.84 -27.08 4.71
N ASP A 378 -7.73 -27.74 4.42
CA ASP A 378 -7.63 -28.79 3.40
C ASP A 378 -6.79 -29.98 3.89
N PRO A 379 -7.43 -31.14 4.22
CA PRO A 379 -6.75 -32.32 4.74
C PRO A 379 -5.64 -32.90 3.84
N HIS A 380 -5.61 -32.61 2.53
CA HIS A 380 -4.56 -33.12 1.64
C HIS A 380 -3.16 -32.65 2.09
N TYR A 381 -3.05 -31.47 2.68
CA TYR A 381 -1.77 -30.98 3.21
C TYR A 381 -1.25 -31.78 4.42
N ALA A 382 -2.11 -32.53 5.11
CA ALA A 382 -1.65 -33.45 6.16
C ALA A 382 -0.86 -34.63 5.58
N GLU A 383 -1.25 -35.15 4.41
CA GLU A 383 -0.53 -36.21 3.71
C GLU A 383 0.83 -35.72 3.20
N LYS A 384 0.86 -34.48 2.67
CA LYS A 384 2.12 -33.82 2.27
C LYS A 384 3.03 -33.62 3.49
N ALA A 385 2.49 -33.17 4.62
CA ALA A 385 3.25 -33.02 5.87
C ALA A 385 3.80 -34.35 6.38
N GLU A 386 3.01 -35.43 6.33
CA GLU A 386 3.44 -36.78 6.75
C GLU A 386 4.62 -37.28 5.91
N THR A 387 4.56 -37.06 4.59
CA THR A 387 5.65 -37.39 3.65
C THR A 387 6.92 -36.62 3.99
N GLN A 388 6.84 -35.30 4.19
CA GLN A 388 8.01 -34.48 4.52
C GLN A 388 8.58 -34.83 5.90
N CYS A 389 7.74 -35.14 6.89
CA CYS A 389 8.18 -35.58 8.21
C CYS A 389 8.87 -36.94 8.18
N ALA A 390 8.40 -37.87 7.34
CA ALA A 390 9.07 -39.15 7.13
C ALA A 390 10.48 -38.96 6.54
N GLU A 391 10.61 -38.09 5.53
CA GLU A 391 11.91 -37.79 4.92
C GLU A 391 12.85 -37.10 5.92
N LEU A 392 12.34 -36.11 6.68
CA LEU A 392 13.10 -35.43 7.73
C LEU A 392 13.67 -36.41 8.76
N ARG A 393 12.86 -37.38 9.21
CA ARG A 393 13.29 -38.42 10.17
C ARG A 393 14.30 -39.38 9.57
N LYS A 394 14.18 -39.71 8.29
CA LYS A 394 15.15 -40.57 7.58
C LYS A 394 16.50 -39.88 7.43
N GLN A 395 16.50 -38.60 7.09
CA GLN A 395 17.73 -37.83 6.88
C GLN A 395 18.41 -37.43 8.20
N ARG A 396 17.62 -37.18 9.25
CA ARG A 396 18.09 -36.62 10.53
C ARG A 396 17.39 -37.30 11.73
N PRO A 397 17.65 -38.60 11.99
CA PRO A 397 16.91 -39.36 13.00
C PRO A 397 17.11 -38.86 14.44
N ASP A 398 18.29 -38.30 14.77
CA ASP A 398 18.69 -37.97 16.14
C ASP A 398 18.76 -36.46 16.44
N GLY A 399 18.10 -35.62 15.63
CA GLY A 399 18.15 -34.16 15.76
C GLY A 399 16.84 -33.49 16.19
N ASP A 400 16.94 -32.24 16.64
CA ASP A 400 15.81 -31.35 17.00
C ASP A 400 14.69 -31.31 15.93
N TRP A 401 15.07 -31.54 14.67
CA TRP A 401 14.14 -31.59 13.54
C TRP A 401 13.19 -32.79 13.57
N ALA A 402 13.69 -33.99 13.90
CA ALA A 402 12.83 -35.17 14.02
C ALA A 402 11.77 -34.97 15.12
N LEU A 403 12.14 -34.32 16.23
CA LEU A 403 11.24 -33.95 17.32
C LEU A 403 10.17 -32.95 16.84
N GLU A 404 10.58 -31.87 16.19
CA GLU A 404 9.66 -30.88 15.60
C GLU A 404 8.70 -31.55 14.61
N SER A 405 9.16 -32.52 13.81
CA SER A 405 8.33 -33.31 12.90
C SER A 405 7.22 -34.07 13.63
N TYR A 406 7.56 -34.84 14.67
CA TYR A 406 6.58 -35.57 15.46
C TYR A 406 5.59 -34.61 16.13
N PHE A 407 6.08 -33.50 16.67
CA PHE A 407 5.23 -32.52 17.35
C PHE A 407 4.27 -31.81 16.38
N ARG A 408 4.73 -31.39 15.20
CA ARG A 408 3.86 -30.78 14.17
C ARG A 408 2.82 -31.76 13.64
N MET A 409 3.19 -33.02 13.40
CA MET A 409 2.22 -34.05 13.01
C MET A 409 1.17 -34.28 14.10
N ALA A 410 1.56 -34.26 15.38
CA ALA A 410 0.61 -34.36 16.48
C ALA A 410 -0.41 -33.20 16.45
N GLN A 411 0.05 -31.97 16.20
CA GLN A 411 -0.84 -30.79 16.07
C GLN A 411 -1.78 -30.92 14.87
N ILE A 412 -1.28 -31.35 13.71
CA ILE A 412 -2.09 -31.57 12.50
C ILE A 412 -3.19 -32.60 12.78
N TYR A 413 -2.82 -33.78 13.28
CA TYR A 413 -3.78 -34.84 13.58
C TYR A 413 -4.78 -34.42 14.66
N TYR A 414 -4.35 -33.66 15.66
CA TYR A 414 -5.25 -33.12 16.67
C TYR A 414 -6.29 -32.17 16.05
N ASN A 415 -5.87 -31.24 15.20
CA ASN A 415 -6.76 -30.28 14.54
C ASN A 415 -7.75 -30.96 13.58
N LEU A 416 -7.34 -32.06 12.94
CA LEU A 416 -8.18 -32.88 12.06
C LEU A 416 -9.09 -33.87 12.81
N GLY A 417 -9.00 -33.95 14.15
CA GLY A 417 -9.77 -34.91 14.94
C GLY A 417 -9.30 -36.36 14.83
N MET A 418 -8.09 -36.60 14.32
CA MET A 418 -7.47 -37.92 14.21
C MET A 418 -6.80 -38.33 15.54
N TRP A 419 -7.58 -38.44 16.61
CA TRP A 419 -7.10 -38.57 17.99
C TRP A 419 -6.12 -39.73 18.22
N ALA A 420 -6.33 -40.87 17.56
CA ALA A 420 -5.43 -42.02 17.68
C ALA A 420 -4.02 -41.70 17.17
N LYS A 421 -3.91 -41.13 15.95
CA LYS A 421 -2.63 -40.71 15.36
C LYS A 421 -1.99 -39.56 16.16
N ALA A 422 -2.80 -38.61 16.62
CA ALA A 422 -2.33 -37.51 17.45
C ALA A 422 -1.71 -38.00 18.78
N ARG A 423 -2.35 -38.96 19.45
CA ARG A 423 -1.83 -39.59 20.68
C ARG A 423 -0.51 -40.34 20.43
N GLU A 424 -0.44 -41.10 19.34
CA GLU A 424 0.78 -41.80 18.94
C GLU A 424 1.94 -40.82 18.71
N ALA A 425 1.72 -39.78 17.92
CA ALA A 425 2.71 -38.74 17.65
C ALA A 425 3.14 -38.01 18.95
N CYS A 426 2.20 -37.67 19.84
CA CYS A 426 2.56 -37.07 21.14
C CYS A 426 3.40 -38.00 22.02
N ARG A 427 3.08 -39.29 22.06
CA ARG A 427 3.87 -40.28 22.82
C ARG A 427 5.29 -40.40 22.27
N ALA A 428 5.45 -40.33 20.95
CA ALA A 428 6.77 -40.30 20.32
C ALA A 428 7.58 -39.06 20.78
N VAL A 429 6.98 -37.85 20.75
CA VAL A 429 7.63 -36.62 21.25
C VAL A 429 8.08 -36.78 22.71
N VAL A 430 7.20 -37.28 23.59
CA VAL A 430 7.50 -37.45 25.02
C VAL A 430 8.57 -38.51 25.28
N ALA A 431 8.56 -39.60 24.52
CA ALA A 431 9.55 -40.67 24.66
C ALA A 431 10.93 -40.23 24.18
N THR A 432 11.00 -39.47 23.09
CA THR A 432 12.26 -38.98 22.53
C THR A 432 12.87 -37.86 23.38
N TRP A 433 12.05 -36.93 23.90
CA TRP A 433 12.56 -35.78 24.65
C TRP A 433 11.67 -35.41 25.85
N PRO A 434 11.74 -36.14 26.98
CA PRO A 434 10.77 -36.00 28.07
C PRO A 434 10.72 -34.62 28.74
N ASP A 435 11.83 -33.87 28.69
CA ASP A 435 12.03 -32.59 29.42
C ASP A 435 11.88 -31.33 28.53
N GLY A 436 11.60 -31.50 27.24
CA GLY A 436 11.56 -30.44 26.23
C GLY A 436 10.26 -29.62 26.30
N ALA A 437 10.27 -28.41 25.72
CA ALA A 437 9.07 -27.58 25.67
C ALA A 437 7.95 -28.26 24.87
N GLU A 438 8.32 -28.91 23.77
CA GLU A 438 7.46 -29.68 22.88
C GLU A 438 6.85 -30.89 23.60
N ALA A 439 7.61 -31.57 24.47
CA ALA A 439 7.08 -32.69 25.25
C ALA A 439 6.13 -32.26 26.35
N LYS A 440 6.34 -31.09 26.98
CA LYS A 440 5.36 -30.51 27.91
C LYS A 440 4.05 -30.22 27.19
N GLU A 441 4.13 -29.66 26.00
CA GLU A 441 2.95 -29.37 25.18
C GLU A 441 2.28 -30.64 24.63
N ALA A 442 3.06 -31.65 24.24
CA ALA A 442 2.54 -32.97 23.85
C ALA A 442 1.83 -33.69 25.01
N LYS A 443 2.36 -33.60 26.25
CA LYS A 443 1.67 -34.10 27.46
C LYS A 443 0.32 -33.39 27.66
N ARG A 444 0.29 -32.06 27.49
CA ARG A 444 -0.95 -31.27 27.56
C ARG A 444 -1.97 -31.72 26.50
N LEU A 445 -1.54 -31.94 25.26
CA LEU A 445 -2.41 -32.46 24.20
C LEU A 445 -2.92 -33.88 24.52
N LEU A 446 -2.06 -34.76 25.08
CA LEU A 446 -2.47 -36.11 25.51
C LEU A 446 -3.58 -36.06 26.56
N GLU A 447 -3.46 -35.18 27.56
CA GLU A 447 -4.49 -34.98 28.59
C GLU A 447 -5.82 -34.49 27.99
N GLN A 448 -5.76 -33.51 27.09
CA GLN A 448 -6.96 -33.00 26.38
C GLN A 448 -7.66 -34.07 25.53
N MET A 449 -6.94 -35.09 25.09
CA MET A 449 -7.46 -36.21 24.30
C MET A 449 -7.97 -37.39 25.15
N GLN A 450 -7.87 -37.38 26.49
CA GLN A 450 -8.34 -38.50 27.33
C GLN A 450 -9.87 -38.67 27.33
N GLY A 451 -10.61 -37.64 26.94
CA GLY A 451 -12.08 -37.66 26.82
C GLY A 451 -12.62 -37.69 25.38
N LYS A 452 -11.75 -37.90 24.38
CA LYS A 452 -12.09 -37.91 22.95
C LYS A 452 -11.64 -39.22 22.30
#